data_AF-A0A346C824-F1
#
_entry.id   AF-A0A346C824-F1
#
_cell.length_a   1.000
_cell.length_b   1.000
_cell.length_c   1.000
_cell.angle_alpha   90.00
_cell.angle_beta   90.00
_cell.angle_gamma   90.00
#
_symmetry.space_group_name_H-M   'P 1'
#
loop_
_entity.id
_entity.type
_entity.pdbx_description
1 polymer ?
#
loop_
_entity_poly.entity_id
_entity_poly.type
_entity_poly.pdbx_seq_one_letter_code
_entity_poly.pdbx_strand_id
1 'polypeptide(L)'
;MTALPSIRDRVRLGRSIASRLAASTDADASFVAGSSLVGLGSATSDIDVYLVGSSVHEERRQMFADTIRVDVQQLRLGTLRSLVDRVLDPGLRSDHAGPPLSDREVALAVRLRTGDVVTDSGALAALRERLDEHPERLARLVMNHGMLAAFFAAEDCLGLRRSDDPNDLDAAALAGRRALLCAGKALAAACGDLYFGEKWVWRQLARSGPEDFPFAHFQRLLREDPLADDPRSGLAALTAFAQTCLIATATLGWQGVDLSHWPVWRRGSEPLRRSPHYFPRAYDDMVTLVEPAGRHFRLPHDAALVWGLSHGLGPEAVVEHASALSTRAPGYAALTAKRCRRLVTELRKAGLLTEQSGQREAL
;
A
#
# COMPACT_ATOMS: atom_id res chain seq x y z
N MET A 1 6.22 -28.85 -28.61
CA MET A 1 6.05 -27.81 -27.56
C MET A 1 4.56 -27.62 -27.35
N THR A 2 4.04 -27.95 -26.17
CA THR A 2 2.63 -27.73 -25.82
C THR A 2 2.42 -26.23 -25.62
N ALA A 3 1.45 -25.63 -26.32
CA ALA A 3 1.13 -24.21 -26.14
C ALA A 3 0.69 -23.96 -24.69
N LEU A 4 1.30 -22.96 -24.03
CA LEU A 4 0.92 -22.61 -22.68
C LEU A 4 -0.50 -22.00 -22.68
N PRO A 5 -1.40 -22.43 -21.79
CA PRO A 5 -2.76 -21.89 -21.71
C PRO A 5 -2.74 -20.37 -21.47
N SER A 6 -3.60 -19.65 -22.19
CA SER A 6 -3.73 -18.20 -22.00
C SER A 6 -4.32 -17.88 -20.62
N ILE A 7 -4.19 -16.62 -20.16
CA ILE A 7 -4.81 -16.17 -18.90
C ILE A 7 -6.34 -16.41 -18.94
N ARG A 8 -6.97 -16.17 -20.08
CA ARG A 8 -8.42 -16.40 -20.27
C ARG A 8 -8.78 -17.88 -20.12
N ASP A 9 -7.94 -18.77 -20.67
CA ASP A 9 -8.16 -20.22 -20.54
C ASP A 9 -8.00 -20.68 -19.09
N ARG A 10 -7.03 -20.12 -18.35
CA ARG A 10 -6.86 -20.41 -16.91
C ARG A 10 -8.05 -19.97 -16.07
N VAL A 11 -8.61 -18.78 -16.33
CA VAL A 11 -9.81 -18.30 -15.64
C VAL A 11 -11.00 -19.22 -15.94
N ARG A 12 -11.22 -19.59 -17.22
CA ARG A 12 -12.28 -20.52 -17.61
C ARG A 12 -12.12 -21.89 -16.96
N LEU A 13 -10.89 -22.43 -16.95
CA LEU A 13 -10.56 -23.69 -16.29
C LEU A 13 -10.83 -23.61 -14.78
N GLY A 14 -10.43 -22.51 -14.14
CA GLY A 14 -10.69 -22.27 -12.72
C GLY A 14 -12.17 -22.27 -12.39
N ARG A 15 -13.00 -21.59 -13.18
CA ARG A 15 -14.47 -21.61 -13.01
C ARG A 15 -15.04 -23.03 -13.12
N SER A 16 -14.60 -23.78 -14.13
CA SER A 16 -15.04 -25.18 -14.33
C SER A 16 -14.63 -26.08 -13.14
N ILE A 17 -13.43 -25.91 -12.61
CA ILE A 17 -12.96 -26.66 -11.43
C ILE A 17 -13.75 -26.27 -10.18
N ALA A 18 -13.93 -24.97 -9.91
CA ALA A 18 -14.68 -24.47 -8.77
C ALA A 18 -16.12 -25.01 -8.76
N SER A 19 -16.82 -24.94 -9.90
CA SER A 19 -18.20 -25.45 -10.03
C SER A 19 -18.28 -26.97 -9.76
N ARG A 20 -17.39 -27.78 -10.35
CA ARG A 20 -17.36 -29.23 -10.11
C ARG A 20 -17.05 -29.58 -8.67
N LEU A 21 -16.07 -28.90 -8.07
CA LEU A 21 -15.68 -29.13 -6.69
C LEU A 21 -16.81 -28.75 -5.74
N ALA A 22 -17.47 -27.62 -5.93
CA ALA A 22 -18.62 -27.18 -5.13
C ALA A 22 -19.73 -28.25 -5.13
N ALA A 23 -20.09 -28.78 -6.30
CA ALA A 23 -21.08 -29.85 -6.41
C ALA A 23 -20.66 -31.15 -5.69
N SER A 24 -19.38 -31.52 -5.74
CA SER A 24 -18.87 -32.74 -5.11
C SER A 24 -18.67 -32.66 -3.58
N THR A 25 -18.58 -31.43 -3.05
CA THR A 25 -18.29 -31.16 -1.62
C THR A 25 -19.48 -30.57 -0.88
N ASP A 26 -20.62 -30.45 -1.55
CA ASP A 26 -21.83 -29.80 -1.03
C ASP A 26 -21.54 -28.40 -0.46
N ALA A 27 -20.71 -27.63 -1.17
CA ALA A 27 -20.36 -26.28 -0.77
C ALA A 27 -21.47 -25.30 -1.13
N ASP A 28 -21.88 -24.48 -0.16
CA ASP A 28 -22.89 -23.41 -0.31
C ASP A 28 -22.52 -22.38 -1.38
N ALA A 29 -21.22 -22.17 -1.62
CA ALA A 29 -20.70 -21.25 -2.61
C ALA A 29 -19.26 -21.59 -3.05
N SER A 30 -18.85 -21.07 -4.20
CA SER A 30 -17.47 -21.14 -4.67
C SER A 30 -17.07 -19.90 -5.46
N PHE A 31 -15.79 -19.55 -5.38
CA PHE A 31 -15.21 -18.48 -6.17
C PHE A 31 -13.76 -18.77 -6.56
N VAL A 32 -13.32 -18.15 -7.65
CA VAL A 32 -11.91 -18.16 -8.07
C VAL A 32 -11.31 -16.82 -7.68
N ALA A 33 -10.03 -16.82 -7.28
CA ALA A 33 -9.29 -15.60 -6.99
C ALA A 33 -7.87 -15.64 -7.58
N GLY A 34 -7.08 -14.60 -7.30
CA GLY A 34 -5.66 -14.58 -7.61
C GLY A 34 -5.29 -13.76 -8.86
N SER A 35 -3.99 -13.80 -9.18
CA SER A 35 -3.37 -12.88 -10.14
C SER A 35 -3.99 -12.92 -11.55
N SER A 36 -4.39 -14.11 -12.02
CA SER A 36 -4.96 -14.29 -13.36
C SER A 36 -6.27 -13.52 -13.56
N LEU A 37 -7.12 -13.46 -12.53
CA LEU A 37 -8.42 -12.78 -12.60
C LEU A 37 -8.29 -11.26 -12.68
N VAL A 38 -7.29 -10.70 -11.99
CA VAL A 38 -7.05 -9.26 -11.98
C VAL A 38 -6.08 -8.81 -13.08
N GLY A 39 -5.85 -9.63 -14.11
CA GLY A 39 -4.94 -9.31 -15.22
C GLY A 39 -3.46 -9.22 -14.84
N LEU A 40 -3.08 -9.76 -13.68
CA LEU A 40 -1.69 -9.81 -13.19
C LEU A 40 -1.05 -11.18 -13.39
N GLY A 41 -1.74 -12.14 -14.01
CA GLY A 41 -1.23 -13.48 -14.22
C GLY A 41 0.06 -13.54 -15.05
N SER A 42 0.85 -14.58 -14.79
CA SER A 42 2.01 -14.98 -15.59
C SER A 42 1.85 -16.40 -16.13
N ALA A 43 2.76 -16.83 -17.01
CA ALA A 43 2.79 -18.18 -17.56
C ALA A 43 2.79 -19.30 -16.50
N THR A 44 3.30 -19.01 -15.31
CA THR A 44 3.39 -19.94 -14.17
C THR A 44 2.36 -19.66 -13.07
N SER A 45 1.40 -18.76 -13.31
CA SER A 45 0.35 -18.51 -12.32
C SER A 45 -0.53 -19.75 -12.11
N ASP A 46 -0.74 -20.08 -10.85
CA ASP A 46 -1.69 -21.06 -10.39
C ASP A 46 -3.14 -20.55 -10.47
N ILE A 47 -4.07 -21.44 -10.13
CA ILE A 47 -5.49 -21.15 -9.97
C ILE A 47 -5.82 -21.29 -8.48
N ASP A 48 -6.28 -20.20 -7.86
CA ASP A 48 -6.82 -20.25 -6.49
C ASP A 48 -8.34 -20.49 -6.55
N VAL A 49 -8.81 -21.60 -5.98
CA VAL A 49 -10.24 -21.95 -5.84
C VAL A 49 -10.63 -21.91 -4.37
N TYR A 50 -11.77 -21.28 -4.07
CA TYR A 50 -12.36 -21.23 -2.74
C TYR A 50 -13.70 -21.94 -2.76
N LEU A 51 -13.88 -22.84 -1.79
CA LEU A 51 -15.14 -23.52 -1.51
C LEU A 51 -15.61 -23.06 -0.14
N VAL A 52 -16.86 -22.63 -0.04
CA VAL A 52 -17.41 -22.04 1.18
C VAL A 52 -18.67 -22.78 1.55
N GLY A 53 -18.77 -23.19 2.81
CA GLY A 53 -19.98 -23.81 3.32
C GLY A 53 -20.08 -23.74 4.84
N SER A 54 -21.29 -23.91 5.36
CA SER A 54 -21.56 -23.87 6.80
C SER A 54 -21.04 -25.12 7.53
N SER A 55 -21.09 -26.28 6.88
CA SER A 55 -20.64 -27.58 7.38
C SER A 55 -19.26 -28.01 6.89
N VAL A 56 -18.64 -27.23 6.00
CA VAL A 56 -17.35 -27.55 5.39
C VAL A 56 -16.23 -27.59 6.43
N HIS A 57 -15.33 -28.57 6.31
CA HIS A 57 -14.11 -28.62 7.10
C HIS A 57 -13.05 -27.73 6.47
N GLU A 58 -12.43 -26.86 7.27
CA GLU A 58 -11.39 -25.98 6.75
C GLU A 58 -10.16 -26.79 6.37
N GLU A 59 -9.80 -26.71 5.09
CA GLU A 59 -8.73 -27.49 4.50
C GLU A 59 -8.06 -26.67 3.41
N ARG A 60 -6.74 -26.81 3.29
CA ARG A 60 -6.01 -26.36 2.11
C ARG A 60 -5.37 -27.56 1.46
N ARG A 61 -5.64 -27.76 0.17
CA ARG A 61 -5.01 -28.80 -0.63
C ARG A 61 -4.56 -28.27 -1.99
N GLN A 62 -3.60 -28.95 -2.58
CA GLN A 62 -3.12 -28.66 -3.92
C GLN A 62 -3.46 -29.84 -4.83
N MET A 63 -3.90 -29.51 -6.04
CA MET A 63 -4.13 -30.49 -7.11
C MET A 63 -3.61 -29.95 -8.43
N PHE A 64 -3.59 -30.80 -9.45
CA PHE A 64 -3.17 -30.41 -10.80
C PHE A 64 -4.32 -30.62 -11.78
N ALA A 65 -4.50 -29.64 -12.67
CA ALA A 65 -5.27 -29.79 -13.89
C ALA A 65 -4.26 -29.74 -15.05
N ASP A 66 -3.94 -30.92 -15.58
CA ASP A 66 -2.80 -31.15 -16.47
C ASP A 66 -1.48 -30.68 -15.83
N THR A 67 -0.87 -29.62 -16.35
CA THR A 67 0.38 -29.02 -15.85
C THR A 67 0.15 -27.79 -14.98
N ILE A 68 -1.11 -27.39 -14.76
CA ILE A 68 -1.47 -26.20 -13.99
C ILE A 68 -1.76 -26.59 -12.53
N ARG A 69 -1.03 -25.98 -11.60
CA ARG A 69 -1.31 -26.08 -10.16
C ARG A 69 -2.61 -25.36 -9.81
N VAL A 70 -3.44 -26.02 -9.02
CA VAL A 70 -4.68 -25.50 -8.47
C VAL A 70 -4.61 -25.59 -6.95
N ASP A 71 -4.65 -24.44 -6.29
CA ASP A 71 -4.72 -24.33 -4.84
C ASP A 71 -6.20 -24.25 -4.44
N VAL A 72 -6.69 -25.24 -3.72
CA VAL A 72 -8.08 -25.30 -3.24
C VAL A 72 -8.10 -24.99 -1.75
N GLN A 73 -8.92 -24.02 -1.36
CA GLN A 73 -9.18 -23.65 0.03
C GLN A 73 -10.65 -23.85 0.37
N GLN A 74 -10.91 -24.71 1.35
CA GLN A 74 -12.21 -24.90 1.96
C GLN A 74 -12.32 -24.00 3.19
N LEU A 75 -13.36 -23.18 3.26
CA LEU A 75 -13.55 -22.18 4.31
C LEU A 75 -14.95 -22.29 4.90
N ARG A 76 -15.05 -22.13 6.21
CA ARG A 76 -16.35 -22.03 6.87
C ARG A 76 -16.95 -20.65 6.62
N LEU A 77 -18.25 -20.60 6.36
CA LEU A 77 -18.97 -19.33 6.24
C LEU A 77 -18.84 -18.47 7.51
N GLY A 78 -18.83 -19.10 8.70
CA GLY A 78 -18.60 -18.41 9.97
C GLY A 78 -17.24 -17.72 10.06
N THR A 79 -16.19 -18.32 9.49
CA THR A 79 -14.84 -17.72 9.43
C THR A 79 -14.83 -16.48 8.54
N LEU A 80 -15.50 -16.54 7.39
CA LEU A 80 -15.61 -15.38 6.49
C LEU A 80 -16.44 -14.25 7.12
N ARG A 81 -17.54 -14.58 7.83
CA ARG A 81 -18.33 -13.60 8.59
C ARG A 81 -17.46 -12.88 9.62
N SER A 82 -16.75 -13.64 10.47
CA SER A 82 -15.84 -13.08 11.48
C SER A 82 -14.73 -12.22 10.86
N LEU A 83 -14.18 -12.64 9.71
CA LEU A 83 -13.20 -11.85 8.98
C LEU A 83 -13.79 -10.52 8.50
N VAL A 84 -14.98 -10.53 7.88
CA VAL A 84 -15.66 -9.31 7.43
C VAL A 84 -15.97 -8.41 8.63
N ASP A 85 -16.46 -8.96 9.74
CA ASP A 85 -16.73 -8.18 10.95
C ASP A 85 -15.45 -7.50 11.46
N ARG A 86 -14.31 -8.20 11.47
CA ARG A 86 -13.01 -7.63 11.86
C ARG A 86 -12.45 -6.61 10.88
N VAL A 87 -12.74 -6.74 9.58
CA VAL A 87 -12.39 -5.74 8.56
C VAL A 87 -13.20 -4.46 8.77
N LEU A 88 -14.45 -4.59 9.23
CA LEU A 88 -15.40 -3.49 9.44
C LEU A 88 -15.39 -2.93 10.88
N ASP A 89 -14.68 -3.57 11.81
CA ASP A 89 -14.50 -3.14 13.21
C ASP A 89 -14.02 -1.67 13.29
N PRO A 90 -14.31 -0.91 14.37
CA PRO A 90 -13.99 0.51 14.44
C PRO A 90 -12.50 0.69 14.18
N GLY A 91 -12.20 1.49 13.15
CA GLY A 91 -10.94 1.37 12.42
C GLY A 91 -9.66 1.71 13.18
N LEU A 92 -8.59 1.84 12.41
CA LEU A 92 -7.22 1.91 12.91
C LEU A 92 -6.99 3.22 13.69
N ARG A 93 -7.22 3.21 15.01
CA ARG A 93 -6.95 4.35 15.89
C ARG A 93 -5.52 4.31 16.41
N SER A 94 -4.93 5.48 16.60
CA SER A 94 -3.55 5.61 17.09
C SER A 94 -3.36 5.13 18.53
N ASP A 95 -4.41 5.15 19.36
CA ASP A 95 -4.41 4.75 20.78
C ASP A 95 -4.92 3.33 21.02
N HIS A 96 -5.66 2.75 20.07
CA HIS A 96 -6.28 1.43 20.16
C HIS A 96 -6.22 0.75 18.80
N ALA A 97 -5.07 0.17 18.48
CA ALA A 97 -5.00 -0.80 17.39
C ALA A 97 -5.59 -2.11 17.94
N GLY A 98 -6.80 -2.49 17.50
CA GLY A 98 -7.32 -3.83 17.73
C GLY A 98 -6.32 -4.90 17.23
N PRO A 99 -6.52 -6.19 17.56
CA PRO A 99 -5.61 -7.25 17.14
C PRO A 99 -5.45 -7.22 15.61
N PRO A 100 -4.22 -7.03 15.09
CA PRO A 100 -4.01 -6.82 13.67
C PRO A 100 -4.46 -8.05 12.88
N LEU A 101 -5.04 -7.82 11.71
CA LEU A 101 -5.26 -8.89 10.74
C LEU A 101 -3.91 -9.35 10.19
N SER A 102 -3.72 -10.66 10.14
CA SER A 102 -2.57 -11.27 9.47
C SER A 102 -2.61 -11.03 7.96
N ASP A 103 -1.47 -11.14 7.31
CA ASP A 103 -1.34 -11.06 5.84
C ASP A 103 -2.30 -12.00 5.11
N ARG A 104 -2.50 -13.20 5.66
CA ARG A 104 -3.42 -14.20 5.10
C ARG A 104 -4.87 -13.74 5.18
N GLU A 105 -5.26 -13.12 6.30
CA GLU A 105 -6.61 -12.60 6.51
C GLU A 105 -6.88 -11.38 5.61
N VAL A 106 -5.94 -10.44 5.50
CA VAL A 106 -6.06 -9.30 4.57
C VAL A 106 -6.14 -9.80 3.12
N ALA A 107 -5.27 -10.73 2.73
CA ALA A 107 -5.32 -11.34 1.40
C ALA A 107 -6.66 -12.06 1.14
N LEU A 108 -7.19 -12.78 2.13
CA LEU A 108 -8.48 -13.46 2.03
C LEU A 108 -9.64 -12.47 1.90
N ALA A 109 -9.64 -11.37 2.66
CA ALA A 109 -10.67 -10.33 2.55
C ALA A 109 -10.65 -9.64 1.17
N VAL A 110 -9.45 -9.33 0.64
CA VAL A 110 -9.29 -8.84 -0.74
C VAL A 110 -9.83 -9.87 -1.74
N ARG A 111 -9.44 -11.14 -1.61
CA ARG A 111 -9.88 -12.22 -2.51
C ARG A 111 -11.39 -12.46 -2.44
N LEU A 112 -12.02 -12.32 -1.27
CA LEU A 112 -13.45 -12.37 -1.09
C LEU A 112 -14.15 -11.23 -1.84
N ARG A 113 -13.62 -10.00 -1.71
CA ARG A 113 -14.18 -8.81 -2.38
C ARG A 113 -14.00 -8.84 -3.89
N THR A 114 -12.81 -9.16 -4.38
CA THR A 114 -12.46 -9.07 -5.81
C THR A 114 -12.59 -10.40 -6.57
N GLY A 115 -12.95 -11.48 -5.86
CA GLY A 115 -13.07 -12.81 -6.43
C GLY A 115 -14.19 -12.91 -7.45
N ASP A 116 -14.04 -13.88 -8.35
CA ASP A 116 -15.01 -14.22 -9.36
C ASP A 116 -15.90 -15.36 -8.85
N VAL A 117 -17.11 -15.01 -8.45
CA VAL A 117 -18.07 -15.95 -7.87
C VAL A 117 -18.62 -16.86 -8.96
N VAL A 118 -18.53 -18.17 -8.73
CA VAL A 118 -18.89 -19.21 -9.70
C VAL A 118 -20.22 -19.83 -9.32
N THR A 119 -20.42 -20.12 -8.04
CA THR A 119 -21.68 -20.59 -7.46
C THR A 119 -21.91 -19.84 -6.15
N ASP A 120 -23.16 -19.46 -5.87
CA ASP A 120 -23.51 -18.80 -4.62
C ASP A 120 -24.98 -19.06 -4.26
N SER A 121 -25.21 -19.53 -3.04
CA SER A 121 -26.53 -19.63 -2.42
C SER A 121 -27.05 -18.28 -1.88
N GLY A 122 -26.26 -17.20 -2.02
CA GLY A 122 -26.55 -15.84 -1.59
C GLY A 122 -25.72 -15.40 -0.37
N ALA A 123 -25.04 -16.34 0.29
CA ALA A 123 -24.25 -16.05 1.47
C ALA A 123 -22.98 -15.24 1.16
N LEU A 124 -22.31 -15.48 0.02
CA LEU A 124 -21.15 -14.69 -0.36
C LEU A 124 -21.53 -13.30 -0.84
N ALA A 125 -22.63 -13.19 -1.61
CA ALA A 125 -23.17 -11.91 -2.06
C ALA A 125 -23.37 -10.94 -0.89
N ALA A 126 -24.02 -11.39 0.19
CA ALA A 126 -24.25 -10.57 1.38
C ALA A 126 -22.94 -10.12 2.07
N LEU A 127 -21.91 -10.97 2.10
CA LEU A 127 -20.61 -10.59 2.67
C LEU A 127 -19.86 -9.58 1.78
N ARG A 128 -19.96 -9.71 0.46
CA ARG A 128 -19.35 -8.78 -0.49
C ARG A 128 -20.04 -7.43 -0.46
N GLU A 129 -21.37 -7.41 -0.40
CA GLU A 129 -22.17 -6.19 -0.25
C GLU A 129 -21.72 -5.37 0.96
N ARG A 130 -21.57 -6.01 2.13
CA ARG A 130 -21.03 -5.35 3.34
C ARG A 130 -19.63 -4.76 3.15
N LEU A 131 -18.76 -5.41 2.38
CA LEU A 131 -17.42 -4.88 2.08
C LEU A 131 -17.47 -3.72 1.07
N ASP A 132 -18.39 -3.77 0.12
CA ASP A 132 -18.57 -2.76 -0.93
C ASP A 132 -19.30 -1.51 -0.42
N GLU A 133 -20.10 -1.62 0.64
CA GLU A 133 -20.66 -0.48 1.39
C GLU A 133 -19.59 0.30 2.17
N HIS A 134 -18.42 -0.32 2.42
CA HIS A 134 -17.31 0.26 3.20
C HIS A 134 -15.96 0.09 2.49
N PRO A 135 -15.82 0.57 1.23
CA PRO A 135 -14.67 0.27 0.38
C PRO A 135 -13.34 0.77 0.97
N GLU A 136 -13.37 1.86 1.75
CA GLU A 136 -12.21 2.47 2.39
C GLU A 136 -11.65 1.62 3.53
N ARG A 137 -12.45 0.79 4.20
CA ARG A 137 -12.00 -0.02 5.34
C ARG A 137 -10.96 -1.05 4.91
N LEU A 138 -11.30 -1.83 3.89
CA LEU A 138 -10.37 -2.80 3.32
C LEU A 138 -9.18 -2.11 2.63
N ALA A 139 -9.41 -0.99 1.94
CA ALA A 139 -8.32 -0.22 1.34
C ALA A 139 -7.30 0.24 2.39
N ARG A 140 -7.75 0.79 3.53
CA ARG A 140 -6.91 1.24 4.64
C ARG A 140 -6.10 0.12 5.26
N LEU A 141 -6.65 -1.09 5.36
CA LEU A 141 -5.88 -2.26 5.81
C LEU A 141 -4.74 -2.60 4.85
N VAL A 142 -4.99 -2.62 3.54
CA VAL A 142 -3.96 -2.87 2.54
C VAL A 142 -2.93 -1.73 2.48
N MET A 143 -3.37 -0.47 2.57
CA MET A 143 -2.49 0.69 2.67
C MET A 143 -1.58 0.58 3.90
N ASN A 144 -2.15 0.35 5.08
CA ASN A 144 -1.41 0.25 6.34
C ASN A 144 -0.39 -0.90 6.33
N HIS A 145 -0.74 -2.05 5.73
CA HIS A 145 0.20 -3.16 5.56
C HIS A 145 1.43 -2.73 4.73
N GLY A 146 1.20 -2.13 3.57
CA GLY A 146 2.29 -1.61 2.73
C GLY A 146 3.10 -0.51 3.41
N MET A 147 2.44 0.39 4.15
CA MET A 147 3.11 1.46 4.90
C MET A 147 4.00 0.91 6.02
N LEU A 148 3.53 -0.08 6.76
CA LEU A 148 4.28 -0.71 7.85
C LEU A 148 5.50 -1.49 7.31
N ALA A 149 5.30 -2.26 6.24
CA ALA A 149 6.39 -2.98 5.59
C ALA A 149 7.44 -2.01 5.00
N ALA A 150 7.00 -0.88 4.44
CA ALA A 150 7.89 0.16 3.94
C ALA A 150 8.68 0.83 5.06
N PHE A 151 8.05 1.10 6.22
CA PHE A 151 8.70 1.65 7.39
C PHE A 151 9.84 0.75 7.88
N PHE A 152 9.58 -0.54 8.13
CA PHE A 152 10.62 -1.46 8.61
C PHE A 152 11.77 -1.61 7.61
N ALA A 153 11.47 -1.73 6.31
CA ALA A 153 12.51 -1.80 5.29
C ALA A 153 13.32 -0.50 5.17
N ALA A 154 12.69 0.66 5.42
CA ALA A 154 13.40 1.93 5.44
C ALA A 154 14.27 2.10 6.70
N GLU A 155 13.80 1.61 7.85
CA GLU A 155 14.58 1.50 9.09
C GLU A 155 15.85 0.65 8.86
N ASP A 156 15.72 -0.54 8.28
CA ASP A 156 16.85 -1.40 7.94
C ASP A 156 17.83 -0.69 6.99
N CYS A 157 17.32 -0.06 5.92
CA CYS A 157 18.15 0.68 4.97
C CYS A 157 18.92 1.82 5.65
N LEU A 158 18.26 2.60 6.51
CA LEU A 158 18.88 3.71 7.22
C LEU A 158 19.90 3.24 8.27
N GLY A 159 19.63 2.13 8.95
CA GLY A 159 20.55 1.50 9.91
C GLY A 159 21.81 0.99 9.21
N LEU A 160 21.65 0.16 8.18
CA LEU A 160 22.76 -0.42 7.42
C LEU A 160 23.61 0.65 6.72
N ARG A 161 22.99 1.71 6.19
CA ARG A 161 23.72 2.84 5.59
C ARG A 161 24.61 3.61 6.59
N ARG A 162 24.29 3.55 7.89
CA ARG A 162 25.09 4.18 8.96
C ARG A 162 26.19 3.26 9.48
N SER A 163 26.21 1.99 9.07
CA SER A 163 27.28 1.06 9.40
C SER A 163 28.59 1.50 8.74
N ASP A 164 29.70 1.25 9.44
CA ASP A 164 31.04 1.46 8.92
C ASP A 164 31.52 0.27 8.06
N ASP A 165 30.77 -0.85 8.02
CA ASP A 165 31.09 -2.01 7.20
C ASP A 165 30.62 -1.82 5.74
N PRO A 166 31.53 -1.76 4.74
CA PRO A 166 31.14 -1.63 3.34
C PRO A 166 30.28 -2.79 2.82
N ASN A 167 30.35 -3.97 3.45
CA ASN A 167 29.55 -5.14 3.06
C ASN A 167 28.05 -4.94 3.37
N ASP A 168 27.69 -3.98 4.21
CA ASP A 168 26.29 -3.67 4.54
C ASP A 168 25.59 -2.86 3.44
N LEU A 169 26.32 -2.30 2.47
CA LEU A 169 25.74 -1.45 1.42
C LEU A 169 24.78 -2.21 0.50
N ASP A 170 25.11 -3.46 0.13
CA ASP A 170 24.24 -4.30 -0.69
C ASP A 170 22.94 -4.65 0.04
N ALA A 171 23.04 -4.95 1.34
CA ALA A 171 21.88 -5.18 2.20
C ALA A 171 21.04 -3.89 2.34
N ALA A 172 21.68 -2.73 2.49
CA ALA A 172 21.01 -1.44 2.53
C ALA A 172 20.28 -1.14 1.21
N ALA A 173 20.87 -1.47 0.06
CA ALA A 173 20.26 -1.32 -1.26
C ALA A 173 19.03 -2.24 -1.42
N LEU A 174 19.13 -3.49 -0.98
CA LEU A 174 18.01 -4.43 -0.96
C LEU A 174 16.86 -3.90 -0.08
N ALA A 175 17.17 -3.45 1.13
CA ALA A 175 16.20 -2.88 2.07
C ALA A 175 15.55 -1.60 1.50
N GLY A 176 16.33 -0.70 0.90
CA GLY A 176 15.82 0.53 0.28
C GLY A 176 14.88 0.24 -0.90
N ARG A 177 15.19 -0.74 -1.75
CA ARG A 177 14.30 -1.19 -2.83
C ARG A 177 13.01 -1.78 -2.29
N ARG A 178 13.09 -2.58 -1.22
CA ARG A 178 11.91 -3.13 -0.54
C ARG A 178 11.04 -2.02 0.04
N ALA A 179 11.64 -1.02 0.69
CA ALA A 179 10.92 0.14 1.22
C ALA A 179 10.13 0.85 0.12
N LEU A 180 10.76 1.09 -1.04
CA LEU A 180 10.10 1.70 -2.19
C LEU A 180 8.99 0.82 -2.78
N LEU A 181 9.21 -0.50 -2.87
CA LEU A 181 8.21 -1.45 -3.38
C LEU A 181 6.96 -1.50 -2.49
N CYS A 182 7.15 -1.58 -1.17
CA CYS A 182 6.07 -1.56 -0.18
C CYS A 182 5.32 -0.22 -0.16
N ALA A 183 6.04 0.90 -0.28
CA ALA A 183 5.44 2.22 -0.41
C ALA A 183 4.60 2.33 -1.70
N GLY A 184 5.07 1.75 -2.80
CA GLY A 184 4.31 1.62 -4.04
C GLY A 184 3.06 0.74 -3.89
N LYS A 185 3.10 -0.33 -3.07
CA LYS A 185 1.92 -1.14 -2.76
C LYS A 185 0.88 -0.35 -1.98
N ALA A 186 1.30 0.43 -0.98
CA ALA A 186 0.42 1.30 -0.24
C ALA A 186 -0.26 2.33 -1.18
N LEU A 187 0.52 2.95 -2.07
CA LEU A 187 0.02 3.89 -3.07
C LEU A 187 -0.96 3.24 -4.05
N ALA A 188 -0.67 2.05 -4.56
CA ALA A 188 -1.58 1.32 -5.45
C ALA A 188 -2.92 1.00 -4.78
N ALA A 189 -2.90 0.63 -3.49
CA ALA A 189 -4.11 0.40 -2.72
C ALA A 189 -4.92 1.69 -2.51
N ALA A 190 -4.24 2.81 -2.28
CA ALA A 190 -4.87 4.13 -2.22
C ALA A 190 -5.53 4.55 -3.55
N CYS A 191 -5.01 4.05 -4.68
CA CYS A 191 -5.60 4.23 -6.01
C CYS A 191 -6.70 3.18 -6.33
N GLY A 192 -7.07 2.35 -5.36
CA GLY A 192 -8.11 1.32 -5.51
C GLY A 192 -7.64 -0.04 -6.01
N ASP A 193 -6.35 -0.24 -6.34
CA ASP A 193 -5.81 -1.56 -6.69
C ASP A 193 -5.43 -2.35 -5.43
N LEU A 194 -6.40 -3.11 -4.94
CA LEU A 194 -6.28 -3.84 -3.68
C LEU A 194 -5.51 -5.15 -3.78
N TYR A 195 -5.05 -5.58 -4.97
CA TYR A 195 -4.40 -6.88 -5.10
C TYR A 195 -3.25 -7.02 -4.11
N PHE A 196 -3.35 -7.98 -3.19
CA PHE A 196 -2.41 -8.12 -2.09
C PHE A 196 -1.11 -8.81 -2.54
N GLY A 197 0.03 -8.23 -2.17
CA GLY A 197 1.37 -8.74 -2.49
C GLY A 197 2.23 -7.79 -3.34
N GLU A 198 3.54 -7.83 -3.09
CA GLU A 198 4.52 -6.87 -3.62
C GLU A 198 4.95 -7.16 -5.07
N LYS A 199 4.86 -8.42 -5.52
CA LYS A 199 5.33 -8.90 -6.84
C LYS A 199 4.84 -8.05 -8.02
N TRP A 200 3.63 -7.52 -7.93
CA TRP A 200 2.94 -6.87 -9.05
C TRP A 200 2.77 -5.36 -8.90
N VAL A 201 3.41 -4.73 -7.90
CA VAL A 201 3.22 -3.31 -7.59
C VAL A 201 3.45 -2.40 -8.80
N TRP A 202 4.50 -2.65 -9.59
CA TRP A 202 4.71 -1.96 -10.88
C TRP A 202 3.45 -1.98 -11.74
N ARG A 203 2.89 -3.18 -11.96
CA ARG A 203 1.75 -3.36 -12.88
C ARG A 203 0.49 -2.74 -12.32
N GLN A 204 0.32 -2.78 -11.00
CA GLN A 204 -0.78 -2.10 -10.32
C GLN A 204 -0.68 -0.58 -10.52
N LEU A 205 0.48 0.01 -10.25
CA LEU A 205 0.71 1.45 -10.43
C LEU A 205 0.62 1.89 -11.91
N ALA A 206 1.09 1.08 -12.86
CA ALA A 206 0.93 1.38 -14.28
C ALA A 206 -0.55 1.43 -14.74
N ARG A 207 -1.42 0.67 -14.07
CA ARG A 207 -2.85 0.59 -14.39
C ARG A 207 -3.70 1.60 -13.62
N SER A 208 -3.35 1.87 -12.36
CA SER A 208 -4.21 2.58 -11.41
C SER A 208 -3.56 3.82 -10.81
N GLY A 209 -2.24 3.98 -10.96
CA GLY A 209 -1.54 5.14 -10.44
C GLY A 209 -2.04 6.44 -11.10
N PRO A 210 -1.90 7.58 -10.42
CA PRO A 210 -2.32 8.86 -10.98
C PRO A 210 -1.47 9.21 -12.21
N GLU A 211 -2.05 9.96 -13.15
CA GLU A 211 -1.42 10.31 -14.43
C GLU A 211 -0.05 10.99 -14.24
N ASP A 212 0.04 11.92 -13.28
CA ASP A 212 1.27 12.65 -12.96
C ASP A 212 2.25 11.87 -12.08
N PHE A 213 1.94 10.63 -11.70
CA PHE A 213 2.88 9.79 -10.95
C PHE A 213 4.13 9.56 -11.81
N PRO A 214 5.35 9.83 -11.31
CA PRO A 214 6.57 9.71 -12.10
C PRO A 214 6.99 8.24 -12.20
N PHE A 215 6.21 7.45 -12.92
CA PHE A 215 6.33 6.00 -13.01
C PHE A 215 7.71 5.56 -13.53
N ALA A 216 8.23 6.23 -14.55
CA ALA A 216 9.59 5.96 -15.06
C ALA A 216 10.66 6.15 -13.98
N HIS A 217 10.50 7.13 -13.09
CA HIS A 217 11.42 7.36 -11.98
C HIS A 217 11.31 6.25 -10.92
N PHE A 218 10.08 5.83 -10.57
CA PHE A 218 9.84 4.69 -9.68
C PHE A 218 10.54 3.42 -10.20
N GLN A 219 10.36 3.10 -11.48
CA GLN A 219 10.97 1.93 -12.12
C GLN A 219 12.50 2.02 -12.13
N ARG A 220 13.03 3.22 -12.42
CA ARG A 220 14.46 3.46 -12.46
C ARG A 220 15.10 3.16 -11.10
N LEU A 221 14.56 3.74 -10.04
CA LEU A 221 15.05 3.53 -8.67
C LEU A 221 15.04 2.03 -8.26
N LEU A 222 14.05 1.26 -8.71
CA LEU A 222 13.99 -0.17 -8.41
C LEU A 222 14.98 -1.03 -9.21
N ARG A 223 15.34 -0.61 -10.43
CA ARG A 223 16.12 -1.44 -11.37
C ARG A 223 17.60 -1.10 -11.41
N GLU A 224 17.93 0.19 -11.34
CA GLU A 224 19.31 0.64 -11.38
C GLU A 224 20.02 0.29 -10.07
N ASP A 225 21.34 0.13 -10.14
CA ASP A 225 22.17 -0.08 -8.97
C ASP A 225 22.32 1.25 -8.20
N PRO A 226 21.74 1.37 -6.98
CA PRO A 226 21.84 2.60 -6.20
C PRO A 226 23.27 2.85 -5.66
N LEU A 227 24.19 1.89 -5.81
CA LEU A 227 25.56 1.98 -5.30
C LEU A 227 26.58 2.39 -6.37
N ALA A 228 26.17 2.47 -7.65
CA ALA A 228 27.09 2.62 -8.78
C ALA A 228 27.91 3.92 -8.79
N ASP A 229 27.28 5.06 -8.46
CA ASP A 229 27.93 6.39 -8.51
C ASP A 229 28.21 6.97 -7.12
N ASP A 230 27.16 7.14 -6.32
CA ASP A 230 27.22 7.61 -4.93
C ASP A 230 26.22 6.81 -4.08
N PRO A 231 26.69 5.78 -3.34
CA PRO A 231 25.87 4.97 -2.47
C PRO A 231 24.97 5.77 -1.52
N ARG A 232 25.48 6.88 -0.96
CA ARG A 232 24.71 7.68 0.01
C ARG A 232 23.54 8.36 -0.67
N SER A 233 23.76 8.95 -1.85
CA SER A 233 22.72 9.61 -2.64
C SER A 233 21.72 8.60 -3.21
N GLY A 234 22.16 7.46 -3.73
CA GLY A 234 21.28 6.43 -4.27
C GLY A 234 20.34 5.83 -3.22
N LEU A 235 20.86 5.48 -2.04
CA LEU A 235 20.05 5.00 -0.91
C LEU A 235 19.11 6.09 -0.37
N ALA A 236 19.56 7.34 -0.33
CA ALA A 236 18.71 8.47 0.05
C ALA A 236 17.59 8.71 -0.97
N ALA A 237 17.83 8.51 -2.27
CA ALA A 237 16.81 8.65 -3.31
C ALA A 237 15.71 7.59 -3.19
N LEU A 238 16.08 6.33 -2.90
CA LEU A 238 15.12 5.25 -2.63
C LEU A 238 14.19 5.59 -1.47
N THR A 239 14.77 5.92 -0.32
CA THR A 239 14.02 6.21 0.91
C THR A 239 13.22 7.51 0.83
N ALA A 240 13.76 8.56 0.20
CA ALA A 240 13.04 9.81 -0.01
C ALA A 240 11.81 9.63 -0.93
N PHE A 241 11.94 8.85 -2.01
CA PHE A 241 10.82 8.62 -2.91
C PHE A 241 9.78 7.67 -2.28
N ALA A 242 10.21 6.68 -1.50
CA ALA A 242 9.32 5.90 -0.65
C ALA A 242 8.53 6.80 0.33
N GLN A 243 9.20 7.73 1.01
CA GLN A 243 8.55 8.71 1.91
C GLN A 243 7.50 9.54 1.16
N THR A 244 7.75 9.97 -0.08
CA THR A 244 6.77 10.69 -0.90
C THR A 244 5.52 9.86 -1.19
N CYS A 245 5.68 8.60 -1.62
CA CYS A 245 4.54 7.70 -1.84
C CYS A 245 3.74 7.48 -0.55
N LEU A 246 4.43 7.29 0.58
CA LEU A 246 3.81 7.05 1.87
C LEU A 246 3.04 8.27 2.38
N ILE A 247 3.56 9.49 2.24
CA ILE A 247 2.85 10.67 2.73
C ILE A 247 1.65 11.03 1.86
N ALA A 248 1.73 10.85 0.54
CA ALA A 248 0.58 11.01 -0.35
C ALA A 248 -0.52 10.00 0.03
N THR A 249 -0.14 8.75 0.28
CA THR A 249 -1.03 7.68 0.76
C THR A 249 -1.64 8.01 2.13
N ALA A 250 -0.81 8.42 3.10
CA ALA A 250 -1.23 8.72 4.47
C ALA A 250 -2.18 9.91 4.58
N THR A 251 -2.17 10.81 3.58
CA THR A 251 -2.94 12.05 3.59
C THR A 251 -4.11 11.99 2.63
N LEU A 252 -3.90 11.99 1.32
CA LEU A 252 -5.01 11.97 0.36
C LEU A 252 -5.65 10.58 0.30
N GLY A 253 -4.83 9.54 0.09
CA GLY A 253 -5.29 8.17 -0.04
C GLY A 253 -6.11 7.68 1.16
N TRP A 254 -5.63 7.96 2.37
CA TRP A 254 -6.30 7.59 3.61
C TRP A 254 -7.68 8.23 3.76
N GLN A 255 -7.82 9.47 3.29
CA GLN A 255 -9.07 10.24 3.32
C GLN A 255 -9.97 9.93 2.11
N GLY A 256 -9.59 8.98 1.25
CA GLY A 256 -10.37 8.63 0.05
C GLY A 256 -10.36 9.72 -1.02
N VAL A 257 -9.37 10.62 -1.00
CA VAL A 257 -9.20 11.70 -1.98
C VAL A 257 -8.37 11.18 -3.15
N ASP A 258 -8.78 11.52 -4.36
CA ASP A 258 -8.05 11.16 -5.59
C ASP A 258 -6.59 11.67 -5.53
N LEU A 259 -5.66 10.73 -5.70
CA LEU A 259 -4.23 10.99 -5.68
C LEU A 259 -3.72 11.72 -6.93
N SER A 260 -4.53 11.85 -7.99
CA SER A 260 -4.23 12.74 -9.11
C SER A 260 -4.05 14.20 -8.69
N HIS A 261 -4.53 14.56 -7.49
CA HIS A 261 -4.42 15.90 -6.94
C HIS A 261 -3.14 16.12 -6.12
N TRP A 262 -2.31 15.09 -5.93
CA TRP A 262 -1.03 15.24 -5.22
C TRP A 262 -0.03 16.03 -6.08
N PRO A 263 0.42 17.23 -5.65
CA PRO A 263 1.18 18.10 -6.54
C PRO A 263 2.71 17.89 -6.46
N VAL A 264 3.20 17.11 -5.49
CA VAL A 264 4.64 17.11 -5.13
C VAL A 264 5.23 15.70 -5.17
N TRP A 265 5.20 15.06 -6.34
CA TRP A 265 5.81 13.74 -6.54
C TRP A 265 7.34 13.80 -6.56
N ARG A 266 7.90 14.88 -7.09
CA ARG A 266 9.35 15.10 -7.18
C ARG A 266 9.74 16.23 -6.25
N ARG A 267 10.96 16.12 -5.73
CA ARG A 267 11.55 17.19 -4.95
C ARG A 267 11.71 18.45 -5.82
N GLY A 268 11.18 19.57 -5.37
CA GLY A 268 11.46 20.88 -5.98
C GLY A 268 12.80 21.46 -5.55
N SER A 269 13.12 22.66 -6.03
CA SER A 269 14.38 23.37 -5.77
C SER A 269 14.35 24.30 -4.55
N GLU A 270 13.18 24.57 -3.99
CA GLU A 270 12.96 25.56 -2.94
C GLU A 270 13.37 25.06 -1.54
N PRO A 271 13.44 25.95 -0.53
CA PRO A 271 14.15 25.65 0.72
C PRO A 271 13.43 24.70 1.67
N LEU A 272 12.09 24.59 1.66
CA LEU A 272 11.40 23.70 2.60
C LEU A 272 11.63 22.25 2.25
N ARG A 273 12.23 21.50 3.16
CA ARG A 273 12.50 20.08 2.98
C ARG A 273 11.98 19.30 4.16
N ARG A 274 11.21 18.25 3.91
CA ARG A 274 10.91 17.23 4.92
C ARG A 274 12.22 16.65 5.45
N SER A 275 12.30 16.45 6.77
CA SER A 275 13.36 15.64 7.34
C SER A 275 13.33 14.24 6.72
N PRO A 276 14.47 13.69 6.27
CA PRO A 276 14.54 12.38 5.61
C PRO A 276 14.41 11.21 6.59
N HIS A 277 14.39 11.47 7.89
CA HIS A 277 14.42 10.43 8.93
C HIS A 277 13.03 9.95 9.36
N TYR A 278 11.97 10.67 9.01
CA TYR A 278 10.62 10.36 9.46
C TYR A 278 9.79 9.68 8.37
N PHE A 279 9.06 8.63 8.74
CA PHE A 279 8.12 7.94 7.85
C PHE A 279 6.70 8.06 8.40
N PRO A 280 5.71 8.37 7.55
CA PRO A 280 4.34 8.52 8.01
C PRO A 280 3.66 7.17 8.20
N ARG A 281 2.87 7.06 9.26
CA ARG A 281 1.88 5.99 9.50
C ARG A 281 0.52 6.65 9.72
N ALA A 282 -0.48 6.20 9.00
CA ALA A 282 -1.82 6.77 9.06
C ALA A 282 -2.73 5.97 9.99
N TYR A 283 -3.57 6.70 10.69
CA TYR A 283 -4.64 6.23 11.56
C TYR A 283 -5.90 7.03 11.24
N ASP A 284 -7.07 6.54 11.62
CA ASP A 284 -8.33 7.23 11.41
C ASP A 284 -8.32 8.63 12.07
N ASP A 285 -7.65 8.78 13.21
CA ASP A 285 -7.60 10.02 14.00
C ASP A 285 -6.40 10.93 13.68
N MET A 286 -5.31 10.41 13.10
CA MET A 286 -4.08 11.18 12.88
C MET A 286 -3.05 10.49 11.97
N VAL A 287 -1.95 11.18 11.70
CA VAL A 287 -0.73 10.59 11.12
C VAL A 287 0.39 10.66 12.15
N THR A 288 1.07 9.55 12.39
CA THR A 288 2.32 9.56 13.17
C THR A 288 3.53 9.62 12.23
N LEU A 289 4.47 10.50 12.53
CA LEU A 289 5.78 10.52 11.90
C LEU A 289 6.75 9.77 12.81
N VAL A 290 7.31 8.68 12.30
CA VAL A 290 8.15 7.75 13.06
C VAL A 290 9.57 7.82 12.53
N GLU A 291 10.51 8.15 13.42
CA GLU A 291 11.94 8.00 13.18
C GLU A 291 12.40 6.64 13.70
N PRO A 292 13.09 5.83 12.88
CA PRO A 292 13.69 4.56 13.31
C PRO A 292 14.52 4.71 14.59
N ALA A 293 14.21 3.91 15.61
CA ALA A 293 14.78 3.98 16.97
C ALA A 293 14.79 5.39 17.62
N GLY A 294 13.94 6.30 17.16
CA GLY A 294 14.01 7.73 17.48
C GLY A 294 12.71 8.32 17.99
N ARG A 295 12.49 9.60 17.65
CA ARG A 295 11.33 10.35 18.13
C ARG A 295 10.09 10.04 17.28
N HIS A 296 8.93 10.04 17.91
CA HIS A 296 7.65 9.94 17.22
C HIS A 296 6.87 11.24 17.39
N PHE A 297 6.26 11.72 16.30
CA PHE A 297 5.38 12.89 16.34
C PHE A 297 3.98 12.49 15.95
N ARG A 298 2.98 12.94 16.72
CA ARG A 298 1.56 12.77 16.41
C ARG A 298 1.07 14.04 15.72
N LEU A 299 0.72 13.95 14.44
CA LEU A 299 0.25 15.08 13.65
C LEU A 299 -1.23 14.87 13.29
N PRO A 300 -2.09 15.88 13.49
CA PRO A 300 -3.38 15.86 12.81
C PRO A 300 -3.18 15.84 11.29
N HIS A 301 -4.13 15.26 10.56
CA HIS A 301 -4.03 15.01 9.12
C HIS A 301 -3.64 16.24 8.31
N ASP A 302 -4.13 17.42 8.71
CA ASP A 302 -3.86 18.69 8.06
C ASP A 302 -2.40 19.16 8.21
N ALA A 303 -1.81 18.97 9.39
CA ALA A 303 -0.39 19.20 9.65
C ALA A 303 0.49 18.21 8.87
N ALA A 304 0.07 16.95 8.79
CA ALA A 304 0.76 15.93 8.00
C ALA A 304 0.74 16.24 6.50
N LEU A 305 -0.38 16.77 5.97
CA LEU A 305 -0.47 17.25 4.60
C LEU A 305 0.51 18.41 4.35
N VAL A 306 0.56 19.42 5.22
CA VAL A 306 1.50 20.55 5.10
C VAL A 306 2.95 20.08 5.16
N TRP A 307 3.27 19.13 6.03
CA TRP A 307 4.58 18.47 6.06
C TRP A 307 4.87 17.78 4.72
N GLY A 308 3.92 16.98 4.22
CA GLY A 308 3.99 16.29 2.94
C GLY A 308 4.27 17.21 1.75
N LEU A 309 3.58 18.35 1.66
CA LEU A 309 3.75 19.34 0.59
C LEU A 309 5.12 20.05 0.66
N SER A 310 5.77 20.07 1.82
CA SER A 310 7.05 20.74 2.05
C SER A 310 8.25 19.93 1.51
N HIS A 311 8.19 19.50 0.24
CA HIS A 311 9.19 18.65 -0.42
C HIS A 311 9.93 19.40 -1.52
N GLY A 312 10.71 20.39 -1.13
CA GLY A 312 11.42 21.30 -2.02
C GLY A 312 10.53 22.41 -2.57
N LEU A 313 9.56 22.88 -1.79
CA LEU A 313 8.66 23.99 -2.14
C LEU A 313 8.92 25.24 -1.26
N GLY A 314 8.50 26.40 -1.75
CA GLY A 314 8.46 27.62 -0.95
C GLY A 314 7.22 27.64 -0.03
N PRO A 315 7.23 28.40 1.08
CA PRO A 315 6.09 28.49 1.98
C PRO A 315 4.77 28.88 1.29
N GLU A 316 4.81 29.80 0.33
CA GLU A 316 3.60 30.26 -0.38
C GLU A 316 3.07 29.19 -1.36
N ALA A 317 3.94 28.43 -2.03
CA ALA A 317 3.51 27.29 -2.86
C ALA A 317 2.86 26.18 -2.00
N VAL A 318 3.39 25.93 -0.80
CA VAL A 318 2.76 25.00 0.16
C VAL A 318 1.37 25.50 0.56
N VAL A 319 1.21 26.80 0.82
CA VAL A 319 -0.09 27.41 1.13
C VAL A 319 -1.07 27.28 -0.04
N GLU A 320 -0.62 27.55 -1.26
CA GLU A 320 -1.43 27.44 -2.48
C GLU A 320 -1.95 26.02 -2.68
N HIS A 321 -1.06 25.02 -2.67
CA HIS A 321 -1.44 23.62 -2.82
C HIS A 321 -2.34 23.12 -1.69
N ALA A 322 -2.04 23.49 -0.43
CA ALA A 322 -2.89 23.12 0.70
C ALA A 322 -4.29 23.73 0.59
N SER A 323 -4.38 24.99 0.13
CA SER A 323 -5.66 25.68 -0.10
C SER A 323 -6.45 25.00 -1.22
N ALA A 324 -5.79 24.65 -2.32
CA ALA A 324 -6.42 23.93 -3.43
C ALA A 324 -6.92 22.53 -3.04
N LEU A 325 -6.25 21.85 -2.11
CA LEU A 325 -6.68 20.55 -1.58
C LEU A 325 -7.80 20.68 -0.54
N SER A 326 -7.81 21.77 0.25
CA SER A 326 -8.86 22.02 1.24
C SER A 326 -10.27 22.11 0.65
N THR A 327 -10.38 22.52 -0.63
CA THR A 327 -11.66 22.60 -1.34
C THR A 327 -12.15 21.26 -1.88
N ARG A 328 -11.26 20.27 -1.98
CA ARG A 328 -11.55 18.94 -2.56
C ARG A 328 -11.73 17.86 -1.51
N ALA A 329 -11.23 18.09 -0.30
CA ALA A 329 -11.18 17.10 0.76
C ALA A 329 -11.75 17.70 2.05
N PRO A 330 -12.96 17.28 2.49
CA PRO A 330 -13.61 17.81 3.69
C PRO A 330 -12.73 17.74 4.94
N GLY A 331 -11.89 16.70 5.07
CA GLY A 331 -10.94 16.54 6.18
C GLY A 331 -9.90 17.67 6.28
N TYR A 332 -9.72 18.46 5.21
CA TYR A 332 -8.77 19.57 5.15
C TYR A 332 -9.44 20.95 5.11
N ALA A 333 -10.76 21.05 5.27
CA ALA A 333 -11.50 22.32 5.17
C ALA A 333 -11.01 23.41 6.14
N ALA A 334 -10.34 23.04 7.24
CA ALA A 334 -9.76 23.99 8.20
C ALA A 334 -8.43 24.62 7.75
N LEU A 335 -7.80 24.14 6.66
CA LEU A 335 -6.52 24.64 6.14
C LEU A 335 -6.68 25.99 5.43
N THR A 336 -6.70 27.06 6.21
CA THR A 336 -6.54 28.42 5.71
C THR A 336 -5.06 28.77 5.50
N ALA A 337 -4.77 29.77 4.66
CA ALA A 337 -3.41 30.28 4.47
C ALA A 337 -2.68 30.63 5.79
N LYS A 338 -3.40 31.27 6.72
CA LYS A 338 -2.88 31.58 8.06
C LYS A 338 -2.52 30.32 8.84
N ARG A 339 -3.37 29.28 8.78
CA ARG A 339 -3.10 28.00 9.44
C ARG A 339 -1.91 27.29 8.82
N CYS A 340 -1.82 27.23 7.49
CA CYS A 340 -0.69 26.63 6.77
C CYS A 340 0.65 27.28 7.15
N ARG A 341 0.74 28.62 7.15
CA ARG A 341 1.97 29.33 7.55
C ARG A 341 2.37 29.06 9.01
N ARG A 342 1.37 28.98 9.91
CA ARG A 342 1.60 28.59 11.31
C ARG A 342 2.15 27.17 11.41
N LEU A 343 1.54 26.22 10.70
CA LEU A 343 1.97 24.82 10.67
C LEU A 343 3.40 24.68 10.13
N VAL A 344 3.76 25.37 9.04
CA VAL A 344 5.15 25.38 8.53
C VAL A 344 6.13 25.85 9.61
N THR A 345 5.77 26.90 10.35
CA THR A 345 6.61 27.42 11.45
C THR A 345 6.75 26.40 12.59
N GLU A 346 5.65 25.76 12.99
CA GLU A 346 5.63 24.73 14.05
C GLU A 346 6.43 23.49 13.65
N LEU A 347 6.26 23.01 12.41
CA LEU A 347 6.99 21.86 11.88
C LEU A 347 8.49 22.13 11.77
N ARG A 348 8.90 23.36 11.41
CA ARG A 348 10.32 23.79 11.45
C ARG A 348 10.86 23.78 12.87
N LYS A 349 10.15 24.37 13.83
CA LYS A 349 10.56 24.39 15.25
C LYS A 349 10.69 22.96 15.83
N ALA A 350 9.87 22.03 15.37
CA ALA A 350 9.94 20.62 15.76
C ALA A 350 11.07 19.83 15.09
N GLY A 351 11.79 20.41 14.12
CA GLY A 351 12.82 19.72 13.32
C GLY A 351 12.26 18.75 12.27
N LEU A 352 10.97 18.84 11.96
CA LEU A 352 10.31 18.03 10.94
C LEU A 352 10.52 18.58 9.54
N LEU A 353 10.84 19.88 9.44
CA LEU A 353 11.26 20.56 8.23
C LEU A 353 12.67 21.13 8.42
N THR A 354 13.53 20.93 7.43
CA THR A 354 14.86 21.54 7.34
C THR A 354 14.85 22.63 6.28
N GLU A 355 15.64 23.68 6.50
CA GLU A 355 16.02 24.63 5.47
C GLU A 355 17.38 24.21 4.93
N GLN A 356 17.60 24.37 3.63
CA GLN A 356 18.93 24.18 3.06
C GLN A 356 19.81 25.33 3.54
N SER A 357 20.42 25.19 4.72
CA SER A 357 21.55 26.04 5.09
C SER A 357 22.57 25.87 3.98
N GLY A 358 23.05 26.94 3.36
CA GLY A 358 24.17 26.90 2.41
C GLY A 358 25.49 26.41 3.01
N GLN A 359 25.46 25.66 4.11
CA GLN A 359 26.61 25.01 4.72
C GLN A 359 26.78 23.64 4.07
N ARG A 360 27.86 23.54 3.29
CA ARG A 360 28.59 22.29 3.11
C ARG A 360 28.72 21.62 4.49
N GLU A 361 28.05 20.50 4.69
CA GLU A 361 28.49 19.53 5.69
C GLU A 361 29.88 19.08 5.23
N ALA A 362 30.90 19.70 5.82
CA ALA A 362 32.24 19.13 5.81
C ALA A 362 32.16 17.80 6.56
N LEU A 363 32.74 16.79 5.92
CA LEU A 363 32.92 15.42 6.42
C LEU A 363 33.39 15.35 7.87
#